data_AF-A0A3N5U074-F1
#
_entry.id   AF-A0A3N5U074-F1
#
_cell.length_a   1.000
_cell.length_b   1.000
_cell.length_c   1.000
_cell.angle_alpha   90.00
_cell.angle_beta   90.00
_cell.angle_gamma   90.00
#
_symmetry.space_group_name_H-M   'P 1'
#
loop_
_entity.id
_entity.type
_entity.pdbx_description
1 polymer ?
#
loop_
_entity_poly.entity_id
_entity_poly.type
_entity_poly.pdbx_seq_one_letter_code
_entity_poly.pdbx_strand_id
1 'polypeptide(L)' 'DGFTKTYDVHNLVWYENHMTAESAITKEKQIKKWKRKWKLELIEKNNPEWKDLY' A
#
# COMPACT_ATOMS: atom_id res chain seq x y z
N ASP A 1 -9.64 6.10 -19.74
CA ASP A 1 -8.78 6.65 -18.68
C ASP A 1 -8.55 5.64 -17.57
N GLY A 2 -7.32 5.57 -17.06
CA GLY A 2 -6.93 4.66 -15.97
C GLY A 2 -7.01 5.32 -14.61
N PHE A 3 -7.30 4.53 -13.57
CA PHE A 3 -7.47 4.99 -12.18
C PHE A 3 -6.32 5.87 -11.68
N THR A 4 -5.08 5.49 -11.99
CA THR A 4 -3.89 6.25 -11.57
C THR A 4 -3.84 7.66 -12.14
N LYS A 5 -4.27 7.84 -13.40
CA LYS A 5 -4.34 9.15 -14.08
C LYS A 5 -5.47 10.03 -13.53
N THR A 6 -6.58 9.43 -13.11
CA THR A 6 -7.72 10.17 -12.56
C THR A 6 -7.47 10.67 -11.13
N TYR A 7 -6.70 9.92 -10.34
CA TYR A 7 -6.50 10.20 -8.92
C TYR A 7 -5.08 10.64 -8.56
N ASP A 8 -4.25 10.96 -9.55
CA ASP A 8 -2.89 11.47 -9.36
C ASP A 8 -2.05 10.56 -8.44
N VAL A 9 -2.18 9.25 -8.62
CA VAL A 9 -1.54 8.26 -7.74
C VAL A 9 -0.07 8.08 -8.16
N HIS A 10 0.78 8.97 -7.64
CA HIS A 10 2.22 9.00 -7.94
C HIS A 10 3.12 8.62 -6.75
N ASN A 11 2.61 8.72 -5.51
CA ASN A 11 3.43 8.55 -4.31
C ASN A 11 3.41 7.09 -3.82
N LEU A 12 4.59 6.52 -3.61
CA LEU A 12 4.78 5.24 -2.94
C LEU A 12 4.92 5.49 -1.43
N VAL A 13 3.84 5.34 -0.67
CA VAL A 13 3.84 5.67 0.77
C VAL A 13 4.05 4.47 1.70
N TRP A 14 3.92 3.24 1.20
CA TRP A 14 4.12 2.01 1.96
C TRP A 14 4.38 0.81 1.05
N TYR A 15 5.33 -0.05 1.44
CA TYR A 15 5.57 -1.37 0.84
C TYR A 15 6.02 -2.37 1.92
N GLU A 16 5.94 -3.65 1.61
CA GLU A 16 6.42 -4.74 2.46
C GLU A 16 7.21 -5.74 1.61
N ASN A 17 8.37 -6.15 2.11
CA ASN A 17 9.21 -7.14 1.44
C ASN A 17 8.81 -8.55 1.86
N HIS A 18 8.71 -9.44 0.88
CA HIS A 18 8.34 -10.85 1.07
C HIS A 18 9.38 -11.76 0.42
N MET A 19 9.72 -12.87 1.08
CA MET A 19 10.74 -13.80 0.60
C MET A 19 10.30 -14.63 -0.61
N THR A 20 8.99 -14.77 -0.82
CA THR A 20 8.41 -15.57 -1.92
C THR A 20 7.28 -14.81 -2.60
N ALA A 21 7.09 -15.05 -3.90
CA ALA A 21 5.97 -14.47 -4.63
C ALA A 21 4.61 -14.88 -4.05
N GLU A 22 4.49 -16.12 -3.58
CA GLU A 22 3.23 -16.63 -2.99
C GLU A 22 2.85 -15.91 -1.69
N SER A 23 3.83 -15.61 -0.83
CA SER A 23 3.59 -14.84 0.40
C SER A 23 3.19 -13.40 0.09
N ALA A 24 3.83 -12.76 -0.91
CA ALA A 24 3.45 -11.44 -1.39
C ALA A 24 2.00 -11.43 -1.93
N ILE A 25 1.65 -12.37 -2.80
CA ILE A 25 0.30 -12.47 -3.40
C ILE A 25 -0.76 -12.69 -2.32
N THR A 26 -0.46 -13.54 -1.33
CA THR A 26 -1.38 -13.81 -0.22
C THR A 26 -1.62 -12.56 0.62
N LYS A 27 -0.55 -11.84 0.96
CA LYS A 27 -0.63 -10.59 1.72
C LYS A 27 -1.38 -9.51 0.95
N GLU A 28 -1.10 -9.35 -0.34
CA GLU A 28 -1.81 -8.41 -1.21
C GLU A 28 -3.32 -8.70 -1.22
N LYS A 29 -3.73 -9.96 -1.39
CA LYS A 29 -5.13 -10.38 -1.35
C LYS A 29 -5.80 -10.08 -0.01
N GLN A 30 -5.09 -10.27 1.10
CA GLN A 30 -5.58 -9.91 2.43
C GLN A 30 -5.79 -8.40 2.54
N ILE A 31 -4.77 -7.60 2.23
CA ILE A 31 -4.82 -6.13 2.32
C ILE A 31 -5.93 -5.57 1.43
N LYS A 32 -6.13 -6.09 0.21
CA LYS A 32 -7.21 -5.65 -0.67
C LYS A 32 -8.58 -5.72 0.01
N LYS A 33 -8.84 -6.72 0.86
CA LYS A 33 -10.09 -6.90 1.62
C LYS A 33 -10.17 -6.09 2.92
N TRP A 34 -9.09 -5.45 3.35
CA TRP A 34 -9.10 -4.69 4.61
C TRP A 34 -9.93 -3.41 4.53
N LYS A 35 -10.49 -3.04 5.68
CA LYS A 35 -11.10 -1.73 5.87
C LYS A 35 -10.06 -0.64 5.62
N ARG A 36 -10.48 0.48 5.02
CA ARG A 36 -9.61 1.62 4.74
C ARG A 36 -8.83 2.07 5.99
N LYS A 37 -9.48 2.13 7.15
CA LYS A 37 -8.86 2.52 8.42
C LYS A 37 -7.59 1.73 8.75
N TRP A 38 -7.62 0.41 8.59
CA TRP A 38 -6.45 -0.43 8.88
C TRP A 38 -5.30 -0.22 7.90
N LYS A 39 -5.62 0.11 6.63
CA LYS A 39 -4.59 0.49 5.65
C LYS A 39 -3.91 1.79 6.06
N LEU A 40 -4.69 2.79 6.50
CA LEU A 40 -4.16 4.07 6.98
C LEU A 40 -3.28 3.87 8.21
N GLU A 41 -3.76 3.13 9.22
CA GLU A 41 -2.98 2.81 10.42
C GLU A 41 -1.65 2.12 10.10
N LEU A 42 -1.65 1.20 9.11
CA LEU A 42 -0.44 0.50 8.66
C LEU A 42 0.57 1.44 8.01
N ILE A 43 0.08 2.36 7.16
CA ILE A 43 0.90 3.38 6.50
C ILE A 43 1.45 4.34 7.57
N GLU A 44 0.58 4.94 8.38
CA GLU A 44 0.92 5.95 9.38
C GLU A 44 1.87 5.43 10.46
N LYS A 45 1.80 4.13 10.80
CA LYS A 45 2.74 3.50 11.73
C LYS A 45 4.19 3.55 11.23
N ASN A 46 4.41 3.45 9.92
CA ASN A 46 5.76 3.42 9.33
C ASN A 46 6.14 4.74 8.63
N ASN A 47 5.15 5.51 8.20
CA ASN A 47 5.29 6.73 7.43
C ASN A 47 4.19 7.74 7.84
N PRO A 48 4.26 8.30 9.06
CA PRO A 48 3.24 9.21 9.59
C PRO A 48 3.13 10.52 8.79
N GLU A 49 4.20 10.91 8.10
CA GLU A 49 4.27 12.13 7.29
C GLU A 49 3.89 11.89 5.82
N TRP A 50 3.50 10.66 5.46
CA TRP A 50 3.08 10.30 4.10
C TRP A 50 4.10 10.68 3.01
N LYS A 51 5.40 10.58 3.34
CA LYS A 51 6.49 10.86 2.41
C LYS A 51 6.52 9.82 1.31
N ASP A 52 6.90 10.25 0.11
CA ASP A 52 7.21 9.32 -0.96
C ASP A 52 8.46 8.52 -0.60
N LEU A 53 8.43 7.21 -0.85
CA LEU A 53 9.50 6.26 -0.53
C LEU A 53 10.40 5.96 -1.75
N TYR A 54 10.19 6.67 -2.86
CA TYR A 54 10.97 6.58 -4.10
C TYR A 54 12.01 7.70 -4.21
#